data_AF-A0A9N9EB99-F1
#
_entry.id   AF-A0A9N9EB99-F1
#
_cell.length_a   1.000
_cell.length_b   1.000
_cell.length_c   1.000
_cell.angle_alpha   90.00
_cell.angle_beta   90.00
_cell.angle_gamma   90.00
#
_symmetry.space_group_name_H-M   'P 1'
#
loop_
_entity.id
_entity.type
_entity.pdbx_description
1 polymer ?
#
loop_
_entity_poly.entity_id
_entity_poly.type
_entity_poly.pdbx_seq_one_letter_code
_entity_poly.pdbx_strand_id
1 'polypeptide(L)'
;TFANVFEECLKEEEKSEPLTVDVVAQKVTEAAFKKYNDKRAAYKDWEKLTCAQASPLWANVKDVRQELELMSKGMKWKPSQDLMKSIKVLAEIPEWKERLRCLIDVLDIFAVVDDGEETFSTMLAGLEKETMPLKDLKKLILRLEKAIRALNDYCWKIIKEIAAAHDLLIWLDKIGLDDLNNVINGVDDHSDERLIQEDTISSLMEIKQFLAPLRSDDVQFRVSGFLEKLRELTDKNKVLAERISLCNSHRSALMNMYENITNRGEVTKERIKNAATKGVYIFKRDKDEDRCSVEMSYETEK
;
A
#
# COMPACT_ATOMS: atom_id res chain seq x y z
N THR A 1 -12.51 3.13 26.05
CA THR A 1 -12.56 1.64 26.17
C THR A 1 -13.92 1.11 26.63
N PHE A 2 -14.64 1.77 27.56
CA PHE A 2 -15.96 1.31 28.00
C PHE A 2 -16.97 1.20 26.84
N ALA A 3 -16.98 2.16 25.91
CA ALA A 3 -17.83 2.12 24.71
C ALA A 3 -17.66 0.80 23.93
N ASN A 4 -16.43 0.33 23.74
CA ASN A 4 -16.16 -0.94 23.05
C ASN A 4 -16.75 -2.14 23.80
N VAL A 5 -16.68 -2.15 25.14
CA VAL A 5 -17.29 -3.21 25.95
C VAL A 5 -18.82 -3.14 25.91
N PHE A 6 -19.38 -1.93 25.93
CA PHE A 6 -20.82 -1.72 25.84
C PHE A 6 -21.36 -2.17 24.48
N GLU A 7 -20.71 -1.81 23.38
CA GLU A 7 -21.07 -2.28 22.03
C GLU A 7 -20.94 -3.80 21.88
N GLU A 8 -19.93 -4.41 22.50
CA GLU A 8 -19.76 -5.87 22.53
C GLU A 8 -20.97 -6.53 23.22
N CYS A 9 -21.35 -6.05 24.41
CA CYS A 9 -22.52 -6.55 25.13
C CYS A 9 -23.84 -6.28 24.38
N LEU A 10 -23.97 -5.13 23.73
CA LEU A 10 -25.17 -4.78 22.95
C LEU A 10 -25.37 -5.76 21.78
N LYS A 11 -24.30 -6.06 21.04
CA LYS A 11 -24.33 -7.04 19.92
C LYS A 11 -24.54 -8.48 20.38
N GLU A 12 -24.11 -8.82 21.60
CA GLU A 12 -24.40 -10.11 22.20
C GLU A 12 -25.90 -10.23 22.52
N GLU A 13 -26.50 -9.21 23.12
CA GLU A 13 -27.93 -9.21 23.50
C GLU A 13 -28.88 -9.06 22.30
N GLU A 14 -28.49 -8.32 21.27
CA GLU A 14 -29.28 -8.20 20.03
C GLU A 14 -29.52 -9.55 19.34
N LYS A 15 -28.63 -10.54 19.58
CA LYS A 15 -28.77 -11.90 19.05
C LYS A 15 -29.75 -12.75 19.86
N SER A 16 -30.01 -12.41 21.13
CA SER A 16 -30.89 -13.18 22.02
C SER A 16 -32.32 -12.66 21.99
N GLU A 17 -32.53 -11.34 22.03
CA GLU A 17 -33.86 -10.74 22.11
C GLU A 17 -33.93 -9.36 21.43
N PRO A 18 -35.15 -8.89 21.04
CA PRO A 18 -35.31 -7.56 20.50
C PRO A 18 -34.83 -6.48 21.48
N LEU A 19 -33.99 -5.57 21.00
CA LEU A 19 -33.48 -4.47 21.79
C LEU A 19 -34.61 -3.49 22.14
N THR A 20 -34.96 -3.45 23.42
CA THR A 20 -35.84 -2.42 24.01
C THR A 20 -35.04 -1.54 24.97
N VAL A 21 -35.58 -0.36 25.30
CA VAL A 21 -34.93 0.56 26.25
C VAL A 21 -34.70 -0.12 27.61
N ASP A 22 -35.66 -0.92 28.08
CA ASP A 22 -35.55 -1.63 29.36
C ASP A 22 -34.45 -2.70 29.32
N VAL A 23 -34.34 -3.46 28.23
CA VAL A 23 -33.29 -4.46 28.02
C VAL A 23 -31.90 -3.80 28.02
N VAL A 24 -31.75 -2.66 27.34
CA VAL A 24 -30.48 -1.92 27.30
C VAL A 24 -30.11 -1.36 28.67
N ALA A 25 -31.08 -0.72 29.35
CA ALA A 25 -30.85 -0.07 30.64
C ALA A 25 -30.53 -1.07 31.76
N GLN A 26 -31.17 -2.24 31.77
CA GLN A 26 -30.99 -3.24 32.83
C GLN A 26 -29.92 -4.27 32.43
N LYS A 27 -30.15 -5.05 31.38
CA LYS A 27 -29.29 -6.21 31.06
C LYS A 27 -27.96 -5.79 30.45
N VAL A 28 -27.98 -5.00 29.37
CA VAL A 28 -26.77 -4.63 28.64
C VAL A 28 -25.84 -3.79 29.51
N THR A 29 -26.41 -2.82 30.23
CA THR A 29 -25.64 -1.92 31.10
C THR A 29 -24.98 -2.68 32.26
N GLU A 30 -25.71 -3.55 32.96
CA GLU A 30 -25.15 -4.37 34.04
C GLU A 30 -24.05 -5.32 33.54
N ALA A 31 -24.30 -6.00 32.42
CA ALA A 31 -23.32 -6.87 31.78
C ALA A 31 -22.06 -6.10 31.37
N ALA A 32 -22.22 -4.92 30.77
CA ALA A 32 -21.11 -4.07 30.34
C ALA A 32 -20.27 -3.60 31.54
N PHE A 33 -20.88 -3.17 32.64
CA PHE A 33 -20.15 -2.78 33.85
C PHE A 33 -19.35 -3.94 34.45
N LYS A 34 -19.95 -5.12 34.54
CA LYS A 34 -19.27 -6.32 35.04
C LYS A 34 -18.08 -6.67 34.14
N LYS A 35 -18.32 -6.83 32.85
CA LYS A 35 -17.30 -7.17 31.84
C LYS A 35 -16.18 -6.14 31.79
N TYR A 36 -16.51 -4.84 31.90
CA TYR A 36 -15.51 -3.77 31.94
C TYR A 36 -14.65 -3.83 33.20
N ASN A 37 -15.24 -4.04 34.37
CA ASN A 37 -14.49 -4.17 35.62
C ASN A 37 -13.57 -5.40 35.61
N ASP A 38 -14.03 -6.53 35.06
CA ASP A 38 -13.20 -7.73 34.89
C ASP A 38 -12.01 -7.46 33.95
N LYS A 39 -12.27 -6.82 32.79
CA LYS A 39 -11.20 -6.42 31.86
C LYS A 39 -10.20 -5.47 32.55
N ARG A 40 -10.66 -4.47 33.30
CA ARG A 40 -9.79 -3.55 34.06
C ARG A 40 -8.95 -4.25 35.11
N ALA A 41 -9.51 -5.23 35.83
CA ALA A 41 -8.79 -5.97 36.85
C ALA A 41 -7.63 -6.79 36.24
N ALA A 42 -7.83 -7.35 35.04
CA ALA A 42 -6.83 -8.14 34.34
C ALA A 42 -5.56 -7.34 33.96
N TYR A 43 -5.64 -6.01 33.82
CA TYR A 43 -4.49 -5.13 33.56
C TYR A 43 -3.48 -5.04 34.72
N LYS A 44 -3.82 -5.56 35.90
CA LYS A 44 -2.83 -5.76 36.97
C LYS A 44 -1.66 -6.66 36.51
N ASP A 45 -1.98 -7.68 35.71
CA ASP A 45 -1.02 -8.65 35.14
C ASP A 45 -0.90 -8.46 33.61
N TRP A 46 -0.92 -7.21 33.15
CA TRP A 46 -1.01 -6.86 31.72
C TRP A 46 0.04 -7.53 30.82
N GLU A 47 1.22 -7.84 31.37
CA GLU A 47 2.30 -8.51 30.64
C GLU A 47 1.91 -9.89 30.09
N LYS A 48 0.92 -10.54 30.72
CA LYS A 48 0.38 -11.85 30.34
C LYS A 48 -0.82 -11.75 29.41
N LEU A 49 -1.44 -10.56 29.30
CA LEU A 49 -2.55 -10.36 28.39
C LEU A 49 -2.07 -10.55 26.95
N THR A 50 -2.86 -11.27 26.16
CA THR A 50 -2.55 -11.46 24.74
C THR A 50 -3.03 -10.27 23.92
N CYS A 51 -2.46 -10.09 22.72
CA CYS A 51 -2.92 -9.10 21.76
C CYS A 51 -4.43 -9.28 21.48
N ALA A 52 -4.92 -10.50 21.26
CA ALA A 52 -6.35 -10.76 21.05
C ALA A 52 -7.25 -10.33 22.21
N GLN A 53 -6.80 -10.49 23.46
CA GLN A 53 -7.57 -10.06 24.63
C GLN A 53 -7.63 -8.53 24.74
N ALA A 54 -6.56 -7.85 24.36
CA ALA A 54 -6.42 -6.41 24.48
C ALA A 54 -7.02 -5.65 23.29
N SER A 55 -6.80 -6.10 22.05
CA SER A 55 -7.13 -5.34 20.83
C SER A 55 -8.57 -4.83 20.77
N PRO A 56 -9.61 -5.65 21.05
CA PRO A 56 -11.00 -5.18 20.99
C PRO A 56 -11.28 -4.05 22.00
N LEU A 57 -10.62 -4.08 23.16
CA LEU A 57 -10.80 -3.06 24.19
C LEU A 57 -10.23 -1.70 23.77
N TRP A 58 -9.12 -1.71 23.03
CA TRP A 58 -8.37 -0.52 22.62
C TRP A 58 -8.68 -0.02 21.20
N ALA A 59 -9.58 -0.70 20.49
CA ALA A 59 -10.06 -0.25 19.19
C ALA A 59 -10.57 1.21 19.26
N ASN A 60 -10.12 2.04 18.32
CA ASN A 60 -10.53 3.45 18.18
C ASN A 60 -10.23 4.37 19.38
N VAL A 61 -9.37 3.95 20.33
CA VAL A 61 -8.98 4.79 21.47
C VAL A 61 -7.89 5.77 21.04
N LYS A 62 -8.19 7.08 21.11
CA LYS A 62 -7.24 8.15 20.72
C LYS A 62 -6.19 8.44 21.80
N ASP A 63 -6.62 8.61 23.05
CA ASP A 63 -5.72 8.91 24.17
C ASP A 63 -5.57 7.72 25.12
N VAL A 64 -4.55 6.90 24.81
CA VAL A 64 -4.20 5.72 25.62
C VAL A 64 -3.85 6.09 27.06
N ARG A 65 -3.20 7.25 27.29
CA ARG A 65 -2.76 7.64 28.63
C ARG A 65 -3.98 7.98 29.49
N GLN A 66 -4.82 8.88 29.02
CA GLN A 66 -6.00 9.32 29.76
C GLN A 66 -6.92 8.13 30.07
N GLU A 67 -7.12 7.25 29.09
CA GLU A 67 -7.95 6.07 29.25
C GLU A 67 -7.38 5.07 30.27
N LEU A 68 -6.07 4.81 30.25
CA LEU A 68 -5.42 3.96 31.27
C LEU A 68 -5.52 4.58 32.67
N GLU A 69 -5.38 5.89 32.80
CA GLU A 69 -5.57 6.60 34.07
C GLU A 69 -6.99 6.41 34.59
N LEU A 70 -8.01 6.57 33.73
CA LEU A 70 -9.41 6.31 34.08
C LEU A 70 -9.64 4.84 34.48
N MET A 71 -9.09 3.90 33.72
CA MET A 71 -9.17 2.46 34.03
C MET A 71 -8.51 2.11 35.36
N SER A 72 -7.49 2.83 35.79
CA SER A 72 -6.80 2.58 37.06
C SER A 72 -7.53 3.13 38.30
N LYS A 73 -8.49 4.06 38.13
CA LYS A 73 -9.19 4.69 39.27
C LYS A 73 -9.96 3.67 40.11
N GLY A 74 -9.60 3.55 41.39
CA GLY A 74 -10.21 2.57 42.29
C GLY A 74 -9.70 1.14 42.12
N MET A 75 -8.68 0.91 41.28
CA MET A 75 -8.03 -0.39 41.09
C MET A 75 -6.71 -0.49 41.87
N LYS A 76 -6.27 -1.71 42.17
CA LYS A 76 -4.99 -2.00 42.84
C LYS A 76 -3.81 -2.10 41.86
N TRP A 77 -3.79 -1.24 40.84
CA TRP A 77 -2.69 -1.11 39.88
C TRP A 77 -2.64 0.32 39.34
N LYS A 78 -1.48 0.73 38.82
CA LYS A 78 -1.29 2.03 38.16
C LYS A 78 -0.70 1.84 36.77
N PRO A 79 -1.01 2.71 35.80
CA PRO A 79 -0.43 2.62 34.47
C PRO A 79 1.09 2.76 34.55
N SER A 80 1.82 1.79 34.02
CA SER A 80 3.28 1.90 33.84
C SER A 80 3.60 2.52 32.48
N GLN A 81 4.80 3.09 32.34
CA GLN A 81 5.30 3.56 31.04
C GLN A 81 5.36 2.43 30.01
N ASP A 82 5.67 1.22 30.47
CA ASP A 82 5.75 0.04 29.61
C ASP A 82 4.37 -0.41 29.11
N LEU A 83 3.35 -0.39 29.96
CA LEU A 83 1.97 -0.66 29.55
C LEU A 83 1.50 0.37 28.53
N MET A 84 1.73 1.67 28.79
CA MET A 84 1.38 2.73 27.83
C MET A 84 2.03 2.50 26.47
N LYS A 85 3.32 2.13 26.43
CA LYS A 85 4.03 1.82 25.19
C LYS A 85 3.43 0.58 24.49
N SER A 86 3.22 -0.52 25.22
CA SER A 86 2.66 -1.74 24.64
C SER A 86 1.27 -1.53 24.03
N ILE A 87 0.42 -0.70 24.65
CA ILE A 87 -0.93 -0.41 24.12
C ILE A 87 -0.88 0.53 22.92
N LYS A 88 0.01 1.52 22.89
CA LYS A 88 0.22 2.35 21.70
C LYS A 88 0.65 1.48 20.51
N VAL A 89 1.64 0.63 20.74
CA VAL A 89 2.12 -0.33 19.75
C VAL A 89 1.01 -1.27 19.29
N LEU A 90 0.15 -1.72 20.20
CA LEU A 90 -1.02 -2.56 19.87
C LEU A 90 -1.96 -1.87 18.87
N ALA A 91 -2.22 -0.57 19.05
CA ALA A 91 -3.05 0.21 18.14
C ALA A 91 -2.41 0.38 16.75
N GLU A 92 -1.09 0.36 16.68
CA GLU A 92 -0.30 0.50 15.44
C GLU A 92 -0.07 -0.83 14.72
N ILE A 93 -0.44 -1.98 15.30
CA ILE A 93 -0.24 -3.31 14.67
C ILE A 93 -0.76 -3.38 13.23
N PRO A 94 -1.97 -2.89 12.89
CA PRO A 94 -2.46 -2.96 11.52
C PRO A 94 -1.57 -2.21 10.53
N GLU A 95 -1.09 -1.03 10.91
CA GLU A 95 -0.18 -0.23 10.10
C GLU A 95 1.19 -0.91 9.95
N TRP A 96 1.72 -1.47 11.03
CA TRP A 96 2.98 -2.22 10.98
C TRP A 96 2.91 -3.47 10.12
N LYS A 97 1.78 -4.20 10.16
CA LYS A 97 1.55 -5.35 9.28
C LYS A 97 1.59 -4.94 7.81
N GLU A 98 0.91 -3.86 7.46
CA GLU A 98 0.89 -3.35 6.08
C GLU A 98 2.28 -2.90 5.62
N ARG A 99 2.97 -2.09 6.43
CA ARG A 99 4.34 -1.64 6.14
C ARG A 99 5.30 -2.80 5.93
N LEU A 100 5.22 -3.84 6.77
CA LEU A 100 6.06 -5.02 6.66
C LEU A 100 5.76 -5.82 5.39
N ARG A 101 4.50 -5.98 5.00
CA ARG A 101 4.13 -6.66 3.74
C ARG A 101 4.72 -5.93 2.54
N CYS A 102 4.50 -4.62 2.43
CA CYS A 102 5.08 -3.84 1.34
C CYS A 102 6.61 -3.93 1.33
N LEU A 103 7.26 -3.89 2.50
CA LEU A 103 8.71 -4.02 2.57
C LEU A 103 9.18 -5.40 2.10
N ILE A 104 8.52 -6.48 2.52
CA ILE A 104 8.83 -7.85 2.06
C ILE A 104 8.69 -7.93 0.54
N ASP A 105 7.59 -7.44 -0.02
CA ASP A 105 7.36 -7.42 -1.48
C ASP A 105 8.47 -6.67 -2.22
N VAL A 106 8.91 -5.53 -1.69
CA VAL A 106 10.02 -4.76 -2.26
C VAL A 106 11.33 -5.54 -2.20
N LEU A 107 11.65 -6.16 -1.07
CA LEU A 107 12.87 -6.97 -0.94
C LEU A 107 12.89 -8.13 -1.94
N ASP A 108 11.72 -8.74 -2.19
CA ASP A 108 11.55 -9.81 -3.18
C ASP A 108 11.73 -9.28 -4.62
N ILE A 109 11.14 -8.12 -4.95
CA ILE A 109 11.29 -7.46 -6.27
C ILE A 109 12.77 -7.22 -6.61
N PHE A 110 13.57 -6.83 -5.62
CA PHE A 110 15.00 -6.54 -5.80
C PHE A 110 15.91 -7.73 -5.46
N ALA A 111 15.34 -8.92 -5.20
CA ALA A 111 16.08 -10.15 -4.87
C ALA A 111 17.15 -9.96 -3.78
N VAL A 112 16.82 -9.20 -2.73
CA VAL A 112 17.73 -8.86 -1.63
C VAL A 112 18.05 -10.11 -0.80
N VAL A 113 19.33 -10.32 -0.47
CA VAL A 113 19.73 -11.47 0.35
C VAL A 113 19.37 -11.23 1.79
N ASP A 114 18.63 -12.19 2.34
CA ASP A 114 18.45 -12.34 3.77
C ASP A 114 19.75 -12.86 4.41
N ASP A 115 20.35 -12.02 5.25
CA ASP A 115 21.62 -12.32 5.91
C ASP A 115 21.47 -13.00 7.27
N GLY A 116 20.23 -13.32 7.68
CA GLY A 116 19.94 -14.17 8.82
C GLY A 116 20.21 -13.53 10.18
N GLU A 117 19.14 -13.00 10.78
CA GLU A 117 18.79 -13.01 12.22
C GLU A 117 17.35 -12.48 12.28
N GLU A 118 16.35 -13.37 12.35
CA GLU A 118 14.90 -13.06 12.28
C GLU A 118 14.47 -12.14 11.12
N THR A 119 13.95 -12.75 10.05
CA THR A 119 13.45 -12.03 8.86
C THR A 119 12.28 -11.10 9.18
N PHE A 120 12.06 -10.08 8.33
CA PHE A 120 10.83 -9.29 8.36
C PHE A 120 9.57 -10.15 8.29
N SER A 121 9.62 -11.28 7.56
CA SER A 121 8.54 -12.27 7.53
C SER A 121 8.29 -12.92 8.89
N THR A 122 9.35 -13.20 9.66
CA THR A 122 9.23 -13.71 11.04
C THR A 122 8.63 -12.65 11.97
N MET A 123 9.03 -11.39 11.81
CA MET A 123 8.45 -10.27 12.57
C MET A 123 6.96 -10.07 12.23
N LEU A 124 6.60 -10.16 10.95
CA LEU A 124 5.22 -10.09 10.49
C LEU A 124 4.37 -11.24 11.08
N ALA A 125 4.85 -12.48 11.00
CA ALA A 125 4.18 -13.63 11.61
C ALA A 125 4.01 -13.45 13.13
N GLY A 126 4.97 -12.81 13.79
CA GLY A 126 4.86 -12.42 15.20
C GLY A 126 3.73 -11.42 15.45
N LEU A 127 3.59 -10.37 14.62
CA LEU A 127 2.48 -9.42 14.73
C LEU A 127 1.11 -10.02 14.39
N GLU A 128 1.09 -11.05 13.55
CA GLU A 128 -0.12 -11.80 13.20
C GLU A 128 -0.54 -12.77 14.30
N LYS A 129 0.37 -13.16 15.19
CA LYS A 129 0.10 -14.05 16.31
C LYS A 129 -0.76 -13.35 17.38
N GLU A 130 -2.06 -13.54 17.27
CA GLU A 130 -3.06 -13.03 18.22
C GLU A 130 -2.83 -13.47 19.68
N THR A 131 -2.18 -14.62 19.89
CA THR A 131 -1.85 -15.17 21.22
C THR A 131 -0.58 -14.56 21.84
N MET A 132 0.07 -13.62 21.15
CA MET A 132 1.29 -12.97 21.65
C MET A 132 1.01 -12.16 22.93
N PRO A 133 1.79 -12.37 24.02
CA PRO A 133 1.71 -11.52 25.20
C PRO A 133 2.16 -10.09 24.94
N LEU A 134 1.53 -9.09 25.57
CA LEU A 134 1.85 -7.66 25.40
C LEU A 134 3.30 -7.30 25.74
N LYS A 135 3.93 -8.05 26.67
CA LYS A 135 5.36 -7.87 27.01
C LYS A 135 6.29 -8.25 25.85
N ASP A 136 5.89 -9.25 25.05
CA ASP A 136 6.68 -9.79 23.95
C ASP A 136 6.41 -8.99 22.67
N LEU A 137 5.20 -8.45 22.48
CA LEU A 137 4.90 -7.46 21.45
C LEU A 137 5.85 -6.25 21.52
N LYS A 138 6.05 -5.71 22.74
CA LYS A 138 7.00 -4.60 22.96
C LYS A 138 8.41 -4.95 22.47
N LYS A 139 8.89 -6.15 22.80
CA LYS A 139 10.22 -6.61 22.37
C LYS A 139 10.31 -6.75 20.86
N LEU A 140 9.27 -7.31 20.23
CA LEU A 140 9.19 -7.45 18.79
C LEU A 140 9.32 -6.08 18.11
N ILE A 141 8.60 -5.08 18.60
CA ILE A 141 8.58 -3.75 17.98
C ILE A 141 9.89 -3.00 18.21
N LEU A 142 10.53 -3.15 19.37
CA LEU A 142 11.89 -2.62 19.57
C LEU A 142 12.92 -3.24 18.61
N ARG A 143 12.79 -4.54 18.30
CA ARG A 143 13.64 -5.19 17.29
C ARG A 143 13.34 -4.65 15.90
N LEU A 144 12.06 -4.48 15.57
CA LEU A 144 11.61 -3.91 14.30
C LEU A 144 12.16 -2.50 14.10
N GLU A 145 11.97 -1.59 15.07
CA GLU A 145 12.49 -0.22 15.05
C GLU A 145 14.01 -0.17 14.84
N LYS A 146 14.75 -1.11 15.46
CA LYS A 146 16.19 -1.23 15.25
C LYS A 146 16.53 -1.67 13.82
N ALA A 147 15.80 -2.64 13.27
CA ALA A 147 16.03 -3.16 11.92
C ALA A 147 15.75 -2.12 10.83
N ILE A 148 14.70 -1.33 11.00
CA ILE A 148 14.25 -0.31 10.03
C ILE A 148 14.81 1.09 10.29
N ARG A 149 15.74 1.25 11.24
CA ARG A 149 16.25 2.57 11.69
C ARG A 149 16.75 3.49 10.58
N ALA A 150 17.12 2.92 9.42
CA ALA A 150 17.57 3.66 8.25
C ALA A 150 16.40 4.37 7.55
N LEU A 151 15.17 3.88 7.66
CA LEU A 151 14.01 4.34 6.93
C LEU A 151 13.36 5.56 7.59
N ASN A 152 12.89 6.48 6.75
CA ASN A 152 12.08 7.63 7.14
C ASN A 152 10.69 7.54 6.48
N ASP A 153 9.82 8.52 6.73
CA ASP A 153 8.45 8.54 6.18
C ASP A 153 8.41 8.58 4.65
N TYR A 154 9.39 9.21 4.00
CA TYR A 154 9.48 9.22 2.55
C TYR A 154 9.87 7.84 2.01
N CYS A 155 10.73 7.10 2.72
CA CYS A 155 11.06 5.73 2.35
C CYS A 155 9.80 4.85 2.39
N TRP A 156 8.96 5.00 3.42
CA TRP A 156 7.71 4.24 3.53
C TRP A 156 6.72 4.54 2.39
N LYS A 157 6.67 5.80 1.93
CA LYS A 157 5.87 6.15 0.74
C LYS A 157 6.38 5.43 -0.50
N ILE A 158 7.69 5.46 -0.76
CA ILE A 158 8.28 4.80 -1.93
C ILE A 158 8.10 3.27 -1.85
N ILE A 159 8.33 2.66 -0.68
CA ILE A 159 8.14 1.21 -0.47
C ILE A 159 6.71 0.80 -0.86
N LYS A 160 5.72 1.56 -0.40
CA LYS A 160 4.31 1.31 -0.72
C LYS A 160 4.04 1.40 -2.22
N GLU A 161 4.51 2.45 -2.88
CA GLU A 161 4.27 2.64 -4.32
C GLU A 161 5.02 1.61 -5.18
N ILE A 162 6.24 1.21 -4.79
CA ILE A 162 6.99 0.13 -5.47
C ILE A 162 6.23 -1.20 -5.34
N ALA A 163 5.80 -1.56 -4.13
CA ALA A 163 5.04 -2.80 -3.91
C ALA A 163 3.76 -2.86 -4.77
N ALA A 164 3.06 -1.73 -4.92
CA ALA A 164 1.88 -1.61 -5.77
C ALA A 164 2.19 -1.60 -7.30
N ALA A 165 3.43 -1.32 -7.69
CA ALA A 165 3.84 -1.14 -9.08
C ALA A 165 4.60 -2.35 -9.67
N HIS A 166 4.45 -3.54 -9.08
CA HIS A 166 5.16 -4.76 -9.48
C HIS A 166 5.18 -5.00 -11.01
N ASP A 167 4.02 -5.04 -11.67
CA ASP A 167 3.98 -5.32 -13.13
C ASP A 167 4.59 -4.19 -13.97
N LEU A 168 4.45 -2.94 -13.51
CA LEU A 168 5.08 -1.80 -14.18
C LEU A 168 6.59 -1.95 -14.14
N LEU A 169 7.14 -2.31 -12.97
CA LEU A 169 8.58 -2.44 -12.78
C LEU A 169 9.16 -3.63 -13.56
N ILE A 170 8.47 -4.78 -13.58
CA ILE A 170 8.86 -5.93 -14.41
C ILE A 170 8.89 -5.56 -15.90
N TRP A 171 7.90 -4.81 -16.37
CA TRP A 171 7.89 -4.34 -17.75
C TRP A 171 9.01 -3.33 -18.01
N LEU A 172 9.22 -2.39 -17.09
CA LEU A 172 10.25 -1.37 -17.20
C LEU A 172 11.65 -1.99 -17.26
N ASP A 173 11.88 -3.11 -16.57
CA ASP A 173 13.16 -3.85 -16.64
C ASP A 173 13.45 -4.42 -18.03
N LYS A 174 12.42 -4.84 -18.76
CA LYS A 174 12.56 -5.43 -20.10
C LYS A 174 12.92 -4.41 -21.18
N ILE A 175 12.71 -3.12 -20.90
CA ILE A 175 12.83 -2.04 -21.89
C ILE A 175 14.15 -1.30 -21.69
N GLY A 176 14.91 -1.05 -22.77
CA GLY A 176 16.10 -0.22 -22.72
C GLY A 176 15.77 1.25 -22.47
N LEU A 177 16.68 2.00 -21.83
CA LEU A 177 16.51 3.47 -21.74
C LEU A 177 16.44 4.12 -23.12
N ASP A 178 17.19 3.58 -24.09
CA ASP A 178 17.18 4.04 -25.48
C ASP A 178 15.84 3.77 -26.18
N ASP A 179 15.15 2.69 -25.83
CA ASP A 179 13.82 2.39 -26.36
C ASP A 179 12.79 3.42 -25.88
N LEU A 180 12.86 3.83 -24.61
CA LEU A 180 12.00 4.90 -24.08
C LEU A 180 12.27 6.25 -24.75
N ASN A 181 13.53 6.57 -25.04
CA ASN A 181 13.90 7.76 -25.82
C ASN A 181 13.30 7.74 -27.23
N ASN A 182 13.30 6.58 -27.88
CA ASN A 182 12.69 6.41 -29.20
C ASN A 182 11.16 6.58 -29.16
N VAL A 183 10.51 6.17 -28.06
CA VAL A 183 9.09 6.42 -27.85
C VAL A 183 8.79 7.91 -27.71
N ILE A 184 9.58 8.69 -26.95
CA ILE A 184 9.43 10.15 -26.87
C ILE A 184 9.50 10.79 -28.27
N ASN A 185 10.49 10.40 -29.08
CA ASN A 185 10.64 10.92 -30.44
C ASN A 185 9.53 10.46 -31.41
N GLY A 186 8.91 9.31 -31.16
CA GLY A 186 7.82 8.75 -31.98
C GLY A 186 6.44 9.32 -31.67
N VAL A 187 6.23 9.89 -30.47
CA VAL A 187 5.00 10.59 -30.05
C VAL A 187 4.81 11.92 -30.82
N ASP A 188 5.87 12.45 -31.42
CA ASP A 188 5.87 13.76 -32.08
C ASP A 188 4.97 13.86 -33.33
N ASP A 189 4.62 12.72 -33.95
CA ASP A 189 3.92 12.68 -35.24
C ASP A 189 2.38 12.74 -35.12
N HIS A 190 1.77 12.42 -33.97
CA HIS A 190 0.31 12.26 -33.87
C HIS A 190 -0.28 12.64 -32.49
N SER A 191 -1.11 13.71 -32.46
CA SER A 191 -2.18 14.07 -31.49
C SER A 191 -1.93 15.20 -30.45
N ASP A 192 -3.02 15.88 -30.09
CA ASP A 192 -3.14 16.99 -29.11
C ASP A 192 -2.95 16.56 -27.64
N GLU A 193 -2.68 15.28 -27.36
CA GLU A 193 -2.41 14.71 -26.02
C GLU A 193 -0.91 14.72 -25.66
N ARG A 194 -0.07 15.31 -26.52
CA ARG A 194 1.41 15.32 -26.55
C ARG A 194 2.08 15.63 -25.20
N LEU A 195 1.62 16.66 -24.51
CA LEU A 195 2.27 17.14 -23.26
C LEU A 195 2.12 16.16 -22.09
N ILE A 196 0.95 15.50 -21.98
CA ILE A 196 0.69 14.55 -20.88
C ILE A 196 1.49 13.26 -21.10
N GLN A 197 1.74 12.89 -22.36
CA GLN A 197 2.49 11.68 -22.73
C GLN A 197 4.00 11.86 -22.53
N GLU A 198 4.57 13.01 -22.91
CA GLU A 198 6.00 13.30 -22.77
C GLU A 198 6.45 13.39 -21.29
N ASP A 199 5.68 14.09 -20.45
CA ASP A 199 5.95 14.18 -19.01
C ASP A 199 5.87 12.80 -18.33
N THR A 200 4.95 11.93 -18.79
CA THR A 200 4.79 10.59 -18.23
C THR A 200 5.92 9.65 -18.66
N ILE A 201 6.41 9.73 -19.91
CA ILE A 201 7.56 8.93 -20.35
C ILE A 201 8.86 9.41 -19.67
N SER A 202 9.02 10.72 -19.51
CA SER A 202 10.12 11.31 -18.76
C SER A 202 10.13 10.81 -17.31
N SER A 203 8.96 10.77 -16.67
CA SER A 203 8.79 10.20 -15.34
C SER A 203 9.16 8.71 -15.29
N LEU A 204 8.82 7.91 -16.31
CA LEU A 204 9.24 6.51 -16.41
C LEU A 204 10.76 6.36 -16.53
N MET A 205 11.41 7.18 -17.35
CA MET A 205 12.86 7.18 -17.50
C MET A 205 13.55 7.52 -16.17
N GLU A 206 13.05 8.55 -15.49
CA GLU A 206 13.55 8.91 -14.16
C GLU A 206 13.39 7.75 -13.19
N ILE A 207 12.20 7.11 -13.11
CA ILE A 207 11.98 5.95 -12.25
C ILE A 207 13.01 4.85 -12.55
N LYS A 208 13.21 4.51 -13.83
CA LYS A 208 14.19 3.47 -14.22
C LYS A 208 15.60 3.83 -13.78
N GLN A 209 16.03 5.08 -14.00
CA GLN A 209 17.35 5.56 -13.59
C GLN A 209 17.51 5.59 -12.07
N PHE A 210 16.47 6.00 -11.33
CA PHE A 210 16.49 6.07 -9.87
C PHE A 210 16.52 4.69 -9.21
N LEU A 211 15.87 3.70 -9.80
CA LEU A 211 15.83 2.34 -9.27
C LEU A 211 17.00 1.47 -9.74
N ALA A 212 17.71 1.86 -10.82
CA ALA A 212 18.86 1.11 -11.33
C ALA A 212 19.94 0.80 -10.27
N PRO A 213 20.33 1.73 -9.36
CA PRO A 213 21.30 1.43 -8.31
C PRO A 213 20.85 0.36 -7.31
N LEU A 214 19.56 0.07 -7.22
CA LEU A 214 19.01 -1.01 -6.37
C LEU A 214 19.02 -2.37 -7.07
N ARG A 215 19.28 -2.41 -8.38
CA ARG A 215 19.25 -3.61 -9.24
C ARG A 215 20.63 -4.02 -9.76
N SER A 216 21.71 -3.47 -9.20
CA SER A 216 23.05 -3.68 -9.72
C SER A 216 23.46 -5.16 -9.66
N ASP A 217 23.65 -5.79 -10.81
CA ASP A 217 24.08 -7.21 -10.93
C ASP A 217 25.43 -7.48 -10.22
N ASP A 218 26.28 -6.45 -10.11
CA ASP A 218 27.59 -6.54 -9.45
C ASP A 218 27.52 -6.56 -7.91
N VAL A 219 26.37 -6.16 -7.31
CA VAL A 219 26.23 -6.01 -5.86
C VAL A 219 24.91 -6.59 -5.41
N GLN A 220 24.95 -7.83 -4.93
CA GLN A 220 23.80 -8.40 -4.21
C GLN A 220 23.68 -7.72 -2.84
N PHE A 221 22.60 -6.94 -2.65
CA PHE A 221 22.38 -6.26 -1.39
C PHE A 221 22.04 -7.24 -0.27
N ARG A 222 22.59 -6.98 0.92
CA ARG A 222 21.97 -7.42 2.17
C ARG A 222 20.88 -6.43 2.56
N VAL A 223 19.92 -6.86 3.38
CA VAL A 223 18.80 -6.04 3.85
C VAL A 223 19.27 -4.66 4.36
N SER A 224 20.23 -4.62 5.28
CA SER A 224 20.72 -3.35 5.85
C SER A 224 21.27 -2.39 4.79
N GLY A 225 22.11 -2.88 3.87
CA GLY A 225 22.67 -2.09 2.77
C GLY A 225 21.59 -1.63 1.78
N PHE A 226 20.59 -2.47 1.51
CA PHE A 226 19.44 -2.09 0.69
C PHE A 226 18.64 -0.94 1.33
N LEU A 227 18.31 -1.04 2.62
CA LEU A 227 17.56 0.01 3.33
C LEU A 227 18.32 1.34 3.37
N GLU A 228 19.64 1.30 3.56
CA GLU A 228 20.50 2.48 3.51
C GLU A 228 20.51 3.09 2.10
N LYS A 229 20.63 2.25 1.05
CA LYS A 229 20.61 2.72 -0.33
C LYS A 229 19.27 3.33 -0.72
N LEU A 230 18.18 2.71 -0.32
CA LEU A 230 16.83 3.21 -0.53
C LEU A 230 16.64 4.58 0.14
N ARG A 231 17.17 4.76 1.36
CA ARG A 231 17.16 6.05 2.05
C ARG A 231 17.94 7.11 1.27
N GLU A 232 19.16 6.81 0.80
CA GLU A 232 19.94 7.73 -0.01
C GLU A 232 19.19 8.20 -1.27
N LEU A 233 18.51 7.29 -1.95
CA LEU A 233 17.73 7.60 -3.14
C LEU A 233 16.52 8.47 -2.82
N THR A 234 15.83 8.14 -1.74
CA THR A 234 14.67 8.89 -1.26
C THR A 234 15.05 10.33 -0.86
N ASP A 235 16.19 10.50 -0.19
CA ASP A 235 16.67 11.81 0.22
C ASP A 235 17.05 12.69 -0.99
N LYS A 236 17.48 12.07 -2.11
CA LYS A 236 17.77 12.76 -3.38
C LYS A 236 16.52 13.11 -4.18
N ASN A 237 15.46 12.32 -4.10
CA ASN A 237 14.22 12.56 -4.84
C ASN A 237 12.97 12.25 -4.00
N LYS A 238 12.43 13.29 -3.37
CA LYS A 238 11.25 13.20 -2.51
C LYS A 238 9.93 13.01 -3.27
N VAL A 239 9.90 13.32 -4.57
CA VAL A 239 8.71 13.19 -5.44
C VAL A 239 8.68 11.85 -6.19
N LEU A 240 9.66 10.96 -5.97
CA LEU A 240 9.74 9.67 -6.65
C LEU A 240 8.51 8.79 -6.39
N ALA A 241 7.96 8.79 -5.18
CA ALA A 241 6.74 8.05 -4.87
C ALA A 241 5.56 8.51 -5.74
N GLU A 242 5.38 9.82 -5.89
CA GLU A 242 4.29 10.41 -6.68
C GLU A 242 4.44 10.05 -8.16
N ARG A 243 5.67 10.04 -8.68
CA ARG A 243 5.97 9.62 -10.06
C ARG A 243 5.67 8.14 -10.29
N ILE A 244 6.08 7.26 -9.37
CA ILE A 244 5.77 5.82 -9.47
C ILE A 244 4.25 5.62 -9.47
N SER A 245 3.54 6.29 -8.57
CA SER A 245 2.09 6.21 -8.47
C SER A 245 1.40 6.67 -9.77
N LEU A 246 1.83 7.81 -10.32
CA LEU A 246 1.32 8.35 -11.58
C LEU A 246 1.54 7.37 -12.74
N CYS A 247 2.77 6.91 -12.95
CA CYS A 247 3.09 5.97 -14.01
C CYS A 247 2.33 4.64 -13.84
N ASN A 248 2.17 4.16 -12.60
CA ASN A 248 1.43 2.93 -12.34
C ASN A 248 -0.08 3.08 -12.62
N SER A 249 -0.65 4.26 -12.32
CA SER A 249 -2.07 4.55 -12.64
C SER A 249 -2.37 4.57 -14.14
N HIS A 250 -1.36 4.89 -14.96
CA HIS A 250 -1.43 4.91 -16.43
C HIS A 250 -0.73 3.72 -17.10
N ARG A 251 -0.38 2.68 -16.33
CA ARG A 251 0.46 1.55 -16.77
C ARG A 251 0.00 0.91 -18.09
N SER A 252 -1.29 0.57 -18.22
CA SER A 252 -1.82 -0.06 -19.43
C SER A 252 -1.73 0.85 -20.66
N ALA A 253 -1.98 2.14 -20.50
CA ALA A 253 -1.85 3.10 -21.59
C ALA A 253 -0.38 3.23 -22.03
N LEU A 254 0.55 3.27 -21.07
CA LEU A 254 1.99 3.37 -21.33
C LEU A 254 2.53 2.13 -22.04
N MET A 255 2.13 0.94 -21.60
CA MET A 255 2.52 -0.33 -22.24
C MET A 255 1.98 -0.40 -23.68
N ASN A 256 0.69 -0.10 -23.89
CA ASN A 256 0.09 -0.11 -25.22
C ASN A 256 0.72 0.93 -26.15
N MET A 257 1.04 2.11 -25.63
CA MET A 257 1.72 3.17 -26.40
C MET A 257 3.11 2.71 -26.85
N TYR A 258 3.89 2.14 -25.92
CA TYR A 258 5.20 1.57 -26.23
C TYR A 258 5.11 0.50 -27.31
N GLU A 259 4.17 -0.45 -27.20
CA GLU A 259 3.97 -1.51 -28.20
C GLU A 259 3.58 -0.95 -29.57
N ASN A 260 2.69 0.04 -29.62
CA ASN A 260 2.25 0.65 -30.87
C ASN A 260 3.37 1.40 -31.60
N ILE A 261 4.24 2.09 -30.84
CA ILE A 261 5.36 2.85 -31.42
C ILE A 261 6.48 1.90 -31.85
N THR A 262 6.82 0.92 -31.02
CA THR A 262 7.88 -0.05 -31.34
C THR A 262 7.48 -0.95 -32.52
N ASN A 263 6.19 -1.27 -32.66
CA ASN A 263 5.64 -2.04 -33.77
C ASN A 263 4.94 -1.18 -34.83
N ARG A 264 5.29 0.11 -34.96
CA ARG A 264 4.59 1.08 -35.84
C ARG A 264 4.41 0.55 -37.26
N GLY A 265 5.42 -0.14 -37.81
CA GLY A 265 5.38 -0.74 -39.13
C GLY A 265 4.29 -1.81 -39.29
N GLU A 266 4.16 -2.70 -38.31
CA GLU A 266 3.15 -3.77 -38.34
C GLU A 266 1.74 -3.24 -38.04
N VAL A 267 1.59 -2.34 -37.08
CA VAL A 267 0.31 -1.67 -36.78
C VAL A 267 -0.20 -0.89 -38.00
N THR A 268 0.69 -0.20 -38.71
CA THR A 268 0.32 0.53 -39.93
C THR A 268 -0.10 -0.43 -41.05
N LYS A 269 0.64 -1.53 -41.25
CA LYS A 269 0.26 -2.57 -42.23
C LYS A 269 -1.11 -3.18 -41.90
N GLU A 270 -1.37 -3.46 -40.64
CA GLU A 270 -2.65 -4.02 -40.20
C GLU A 270 -3.79 -3.03 -40.40
N ARG A 271 -3.61 -1.75 -40.04
CA ARG A 271 -4.60 -0.69 -40.31
C ARG A 271 -4.89 -0.54 -41.79
N ILE A 272 -3.87 -0.54 -42.66
CA ILE A 272 -4.03 -0.50 -44.12
C ILE A 272 -4.80 -1.73 -44.60
N LYS A 273 -4.42 -2.92 -44.12
CA LYS A 273 -5.11 -4.17 -44.48
C LYS A 273 -6.57 -4.14 -44.07
N ASN A 274 -6.88 -3.70 -42.84
CA ASN A 274 -8.25 -3.60 -42.34
C ASN A 274 -9.05 -2.55 -43.11
N ALA A 275 -8.48 -1.37 -43.37
CA ALA A 275 -9.12 -0.35 -44.20
C ALA A 275 -9.39 -0.83 -45.64
N ALA A 276 -8.50 -1.66 -46.21
CA ALA A 276 -8.66 -2.21 -47.56
C ALA A 276 -9.62 -3.40 -47.65
N THR A 277 -9.76 -4.20 -46.60
CA THR A 277 -10.50 -5.48 -46.64
C THR A 277 -11.82 -5.46 -45.88
N LYS A 278 -11.89 -4.70 -44.78
CA LYS A 278 -13.05 -4.61 -43.88
C LYS A 278 -13.59 -3.18 -43.72
N GLY A 279 -12.92 -2.18 -44.32
CA GLY A 279 -13.27 -0.77 -44.19
C GLY A 279 -14.58 -0.40 -44.88
N VAL A 280 -15.43 0.33 -44.17
CA VAL A 280 -16.63 0.98 -44.70
C VAL A 280 -16.32 2.46 -44.92
N TYR A 281 -16.54 2.93 -46.15
CA TYR A 281 -16.27 4.31 -46.54
C TYR A 281 -17.58 5.07 -46.74
N ILE A 282 -17.74 6.17 -46.00
CA ILE A 282 -18.89 7.05 -46.07
C ILE A 282 -18.47 8.34 -46.77
N PHE A 283 -19.03 8.56 -47.95
CA PHE A 283 -18.85 9.79 -48.71
C PHE A 283 -19.97 10.76 -48.35
N LYS A 284 -19.62 11.92 -47.79
CA LYS A 284 -20.56 12.98 -47.46
C LYS A 284 -20.28 14.16 -48.38
N ARG A 285 -21.32 14.65 -49.06
CA ARG A 285 -21.25 15.90 -49.82
C ARG A 285 -21.95 16.97 -49.01
N ASP A 286 -21.20 17.98 -48.62
CA ASP A 286 -21.77 19.19 -48.06
C ASP A 286 -22.43 19.99 -49.18
N LYS A 287 -23.74 20.21 -49.06
CA LYS A 287 -24.52 20.89 -50.09
C LYS A 287 -24.29 22.41 -50.08
N ASP A 288 -23.77 22.93 -48.97
CA ASP A 288 -23.61 24.38 -48.77
C ASP A 288 -22.18 24.84 -49.05
N GLU A 289 -21.16 23.97 -48.91
CA GLU A 289 -19.75 24.34 -49.10
C GLU A 289 -19.08 23.79 -50.38
N ASP A 290 -19.81 23.09 -51.26
CA ASP A 290 -19.27 22.35 -52.42
C ASP A 290 -18.03 21.48 -52.07
N ARG A 291 -18.03 20.94 -50.85
CA ARG A 291 -16.97 20.08 -50.32
C ARG A 291 -17.48 18.66 -50.17
N CYS A 292 -16.63 17.70 -50.54
CA CYS A 292 -16.85 16.28 -50.28
C CYS A 292 -15.87 15.82 -49.21
N SER A 293 -16.35 15.14 -48.18
CA SER A 293 -15.53 14.47 -47.18
C SER A 293 -15.70 12.96 -47.29
N VAL A 294 -14.63 12.22 -46.97
CA VAL A 294 -14.69 10.77 -46.82
C VAL A 294 -14.35 10.41 -45.38
N GLU A 295 -15.13 9.50 -44.82
CA GLU A 295 -14.91 8.93 -43.50
C GLU A 295 -14.77 7.42 -43.65
N MET A 296 -13.80 6.81 -42.97
CA MET A 296 -13.52 5.37 -43.05
C MET A 296 -13.57 4.78 -41.65
N SER A 297 -14.31 3.68 -41.49
CA SER A 297 -14.45 2.94 -40.23
C SER A 297 -14.41 1.44 -40.47
N TYR A 298 -13.88 0.66 -39.53
CA TYR A 298 -13.94 -0.80 -39.53
C TYR A 298 -14.16 -1.31 -38.11
N GLU A 299 -14.80 -2.47 -37.96
CA GLU A 299 -14.95 -3.14 -36.67
C GLU A 299 -13.64 -3.86 -36.28
N THR A 300 -13.21 -3.68 -35.03
CA THR A 300 -12.14 -4.47 -34.41
C THR A 300 -12.76 -5.56 -33.53
N GLU A 301 -12.41 -6.82 -33.76
CA GLU A 301 -12.83 -7.94 -32.90
C GLU A 301 -12.30 -7.70 -31.47
N LYS A 302 -13.17 -7.92 -30.47
CA LYS A 302 -12.88 -7.74 -29.04
C LYS A 302 -12.05 -8.88 -28.46
#